data_AF-A0A0B7B6W2-F1
#
_entry.id   AF-A0A0B7B6W2-F1
#
_cell.length_a   1.000
_cell.length_b   1.000
_cell.length_c   1.000
_cell.angle_alpha   90.00
_cell.angle_beta   90.00
_cell.angle_gamma   90.00
#
_symmetry.space_group_name_H-M   'P 1'
#
loop_
_entity.id
_entity.type
_entity.pdbx_description
1 polymer ?
#
loop_
_entity_poly.entity_id
_entity_poly.type
_entity_poly.pdbx_seq_one_letter_code
_entity_poly.pdbx_strand_id
1 'polypeptide(L)'
;MKALLLMFLLLGVNWGTAEAENCNQYFNNSGTIEQTNETCTFIITRNKTDLNTRLTLTEIVLQDNDYLVIYDGKSSDNNTIANYTARNKVGFPLAVGFNENVTVIFKVGGNKTTSVWSLEYDTTICYVTVNNAWISRVDSPLY
;
A
#
# COMPACT_ATOMS: atom_id res chain seq x y z
N MET A 1 21.83 24.70 25.72
CA MET A 1 20.63 25.49 26.00
C MET A 1 20.19 26.19 24.73
N LYS A 2 18.88 26.13 24.42
CA LYS A 2 18.12 26.93 23.43
C LYS A 2 18.46 26.66 21.94
N ALA A 3 17.51 26.49 21.01
CA ALA A 3 16.05 26.45 21.10
C ALA A 3 15.48 25.73 19.85
N LEU A 4 14.32 25.12 20.07
CA LEU A 4 13.19 24.82 19.18
C LEU A 4 13.18 25.56 17.82
N LEU A 5 12.90 24.81 16.75
CA LEU A 5 11.87 25.20 15.79
C LEU A 5 11.21 23.96 15.19
N LEU A 6 10.03 23.61 15.71
CA LEU A 6 9.04 22.84 14.97
C LEU A 6 8.61 23.71 13.79
N MET A 7 8.78 23.21 12.56
CA MET A 7 8.11 23.75 11.40
C MET A 7 7.31 22.63 10.76
N PHE A 8 6.02 22.60 11.09
CA PHE A 8 5.01 21.89 10.32
C PHE A 8 5.04 22.48 8.91
N LEU A 9 5.63 21.75 7.97
CA LEU A 9 5.54 22.05 6.55
C LEU A 9 4.51 21.11 5.96
N LEU A 10 3.32 21.67 5.72
CA LEU A 10 2.39 21.25 4.68
C LEU A 10 3.19 21.05 3.40
N LEU A 11 3.43 19.80 3.01
CA LEU A 11 4.08 19.49 1.74
C LEU A 11 3.11 18.67 0.91
N GLY A 12 2.71 19.28 -0.20
CA GLY A 12 1.90 18.66 -1.23
C GLY A 12 2.47 17.29 -1.61
N VAL A 13 1.55 16.34 -1.78
CA VAL A 13 1.83 14.98 -2.19
C VAL A 13 2.57 15.04 -3.53
N ASN A 14 3.86 14.76 -3.52
CA ASN A 14 4.67 14.67 -4.72
C ASN A 14 4.38 13.31 -5.37
N TRP A 15 3.71 13.33 -6.52
CA TRP A 15 3.44 12.15 -7.34
C TRP A 15 4.71 11.78 -8.09
N GLY A 16 5.41 10.73 -7.64
CA GLY A 16 6.65 10.26 -8.28
C GLY A 16 6.58 8.77 -8.58
N THR A 17 7.10 8.39 -9.74
CA THR A 17 7.57 7.02 -9.97
C THR A 17 8.95 6.91 -9.33
N ALA A 18 9.14 5.99 -8.39
CA ALA A 18 10.44 5.72 -7.79
C ALA A 18 11.01 4.42 -8.37
N GLU A 19 12.23 4.49 -8.92
CA GLU A 19 13.03 3.33 -9.30
C GLU A 19 13.98 3.01 -8.13
N ALA A 20 14.02 1.76 -7.67
CA ALA A 20 14.95 1.33 -6.62
C ALA A 20 15.66 0.02 -7.00
N GLU A 21 16.98 -0.03 -6.79
CA GLU A 21 17.85 -1.19 -7.06
C GLU A 21 17.71 -2.33 -6.04
N ASN A 22 16.93 -2.13 -4.97
CA ASN A 22 16.44 -3.15 -4.05
C ASN A 22 15.14 -2.64 -3.44
N CYS A 23 14.05 -3.38 -3.58
CA CYS A 23 12.74 -2.93 -3.13
C CYS A 23 12.24 -3.72 -1.94
N ASN A 24 12.96 -3.64 -0.83
CA ASN A 24 12.37 -3.93 0.47
C ASN A 24 11.59 -2.70 0.90
N GLN A 25 10.36 -2.56 0.41
CA GLN A 25 9.49 -1.47 0.82
C GLN A 25 8.38 -1.99 1.71
N TYR A 26 8.13 -1.22 2.76
CA TYR A 26 7.06 -1.43 3.71
C TYR A 26 6.02 -0.34 3.49
N PHE A 27 4.80 -0.72 3.12
CA PHE A 27 3.66 0.19 3.14
C PHE A 27 2.91 -0.01 4.45
N ASN A 28 3.01 0.96 5.34
CA ASN A 28 2.22 1.01 6.57
C ASN A 28 1.20 2.11 6.46
N ASN A 29 -0.07 1.76 6.26
CA ASN A 29 -1.13 2.73 6.50
C ASN A 29 -1.59 2.60 7.95
N SER A 30 -1.12 3.51 8.80
CA SER A 30 -1.58 3.63 10.18
C SER A 30 -1.96 5.09 10.46
N GLY A 31 -3.12 5.29 11.08
CA GLY A 31 -3.60 6.63 11.43
C GLY A 31 -5.10 6.77 11.31
N THR A 32 -5.57 7.99 11.59
CA THR A 32 -6.97 8.37 11.32
C THR A 32 -7.03 9.10 9.99
N ILE A 33 -7.85 8.63 9.06
CA ILE A 33 -8.15 9.31 7.80
C ILE A 33 -9.56 9.88 7.92
N GLU A 34 -9.71 11.20 7.78
CA GLU A 34 -10.98 11.91 7.93
C GLU A 34 -11.53 12.36 6.56
N GLN A 35 -11.80 11.42 5.65
CA GLN A 35 -12.39 11.72 4.33
C GLN A 35 -13.23 10.56 3.79
N THR A 36 -14.43 10.85 3.28
CA THR A 36 -15.36 9.85 2.71
C THR A 36 -14.99 9.44 1.29
N ASN A 37 -15.19 8.16 0.97
CA ASN A 37 -15.12 7.61 -0.40
C ASN A 37 -13.76 7.73 -1.09
N GLU A 38 -12.69 8.02 -0.34
CA GLU A 38 -11.35 8.10 -0.89
C GLU A 38 -10.79 6.72 -1.19
N THR A 39 -9.95 6.65 -2.24
CA THR A 39 -9.35 5.41 -2.71
C THR A 39 -7.85 5.62 -2.89
N CYS A 40 -7.05 4.86 -2.16
CA CYS A 40 -5.61 4.75 -2.38
C CYS A 40 -5.33 3.57 -3.31
N THR A 41 -4.47 3.77 -4.30
CA THR A 41 -4.04 2.69 -5.20
C THR A 41 -2.52 2.61 -5.23
N PHE A 42 -2.01 1.40 -5.02
CA PHE A 42 -0.59 1.05 -5.14
C PHE A 42 -0.45 0.08 -6.30
N ILE A 43 0.47 0.38 -7.19
CA ILE A 43 0.86 -0.53 -8.27
C ILE A 43 2.32 -0.86 -8.02
N ILE A 44 2.59 -2.13 -7.75
CA ILE A 44 3.93 -2.65 -7.59
C ILE A 44 4.23 -3.45 -8.86
N THR A 45 5.25 -3.02 -9.58
CA THR A 45 5.75 -3.67 -10.79
C THR A 45 7.11 -4.26 -10.48
N ARG A 46 7.32 -5.53 -10.75
CA ARG A 46 8.63 -6.19 -10.64
C ARG A 46 9.19 -6.51 -12.02
N ASN A 47 10.48 -6.82 -12.08
CA ASN A 47 11.03 -7.45 -13.28
C ASN A 47 10.39 -8.83 -13.49
N LYS A 48 9.90 -9.10 -14.71
CA LYS A 48 9.31 -10.40 -15.10
C LYS A 48 10.18 -11.59 -14.72
N THR A 49 11.50 -11.44 -14.82
CA THR A 49 12.45 -12.52 -14.52
C THR A 49 12.66 -12.77 -13.02
N ASP A 50 12.23 -11.86 -12.14
CA ASP A 50 12.32 -12.03 -10.69
C ASP A 50 11.14 -12.84 -10.14
N LEU A 51 11.19 -14.16 -10.34
CA LEU A 51 10.11 -15.07 -9.93
C LEU A 51 10.05 -15.34 -8.42
N ASN A 52 10.99 -14.80 -7.64
CA ASN A 52 11.05 -15.02 -6.20
C ASN A 52 10.30 -13.94 -5.40
N THR A 53 9.88 -12.86 -6.06
CA THR A 53 9.13 -11.79 -5.41
C THR A 53 7.81 -12.29 -4.84
N ARG A 54 7.57 -11.96 -3.58
CA ARG A 54 6.32 -12.22 -2.89
C ARG A 54 5.74 -10.94 -2.34
N LEU A 55 4.42 -10.86 -2.38
CA LEU A 55 3.65 -9.87 -1.64
C LEU A 55 3.16 -10.51 -0.34
N THR A 56 3.44 -9.88 0.78
CA THR A 56 3.02 -10.32 2.12
C THR A 56 2.18 -9.23 2.79
N LEU A 57 0.96 -9.56 3.20
CA LEU A 57 0.14 -8.68 4.03
C LEU A 57 0.30 -9.14 5.49
N THR A 58 0.97 -8.32 6.30
CA THR A 58 1.37 -8.67 7.67
C THR A 58 0.41 -8.15 8.75
N GLU A 59 -0.37 -7.12 8.43
CA GLU A 59 -1.38 -6.57 9.34
C GLU A 59 -2.63 -6.13 8.56
N ILE A 60 -3.81 -6.37 9.14
CA ILE A 60 -5.07 -5.83 8.64
C ILE A 60 -6.13 -5.66 9.73
N VAL A 61 -6.52 -4.42 9.95
CA VAL A 61 -7.63 -4.01 10.81
C VAL A 61 -8.47 -3.04 10.00
N LEU A 62 -9.70 -3.43 9.66
CA LEU A 62 -10.59 -2.61 8.83
C LEU A 62 -11.84 -2.19 9.62
N GLN A 63 -12.28 -0.95 9.44
CA GLN A 63 -13.57 -0.46 9.91
C GLN A 63 -14.72 -0.83 8.96
N ASP A 64 -15.95 -0.77 9.47
CA ASP A 64 -17.14 -1.06 8.65
C ASP A 64 -17.20 -0.16 7.41
N ASN A 65 -17.53 -0.76 6.27
CA ASN A 65 -17.56 -0.19 4.92
C ASN A 65 -16.20 0.06 4.25
N ASP A 66 -15.10 -0.06 4.98
CA ASP A 66 -13.77 -0.05 4.37
C ASP A 66 -13.42 -1.40 3.77
N TYR A 67 -12.56 -1.36 2.75
CA TYR A 67 -12.04 -2.57 2.15
C TYR A 67 -10.64 -2.41 1.57
N LEU A 68 -9.92 -3.53 1.51
CA LEU A 68 -8.63 -3.69 0.85
C LEU A 68 -8.75 -4.80 -0.19
N VAL A 69 -8.49 -4.50 -1.47
CA VAL A 69 -8.50 -5.49 -2.56
C VAL A 69 -7.13 -5.56 -3.20
N ILE A 70 -6.70 -6.78 -3.51
CA ILE A 70 -5.42 -7.07 -4.14
C ILE A 70 -5.68 -7.85 -5.43
N TYR A 71 -5.10 -7.40 -6.54
CA TYR A 71 -5.23 -8.01 -7.87
C TYR A 71 -3.87 -8.41 -8.44
N ASP A 72 -3.77 -9.60 -9.03
CA ASP A 72 -2.62 -9.99 -9.85
C ASP A 72 -2.77 -9.37 -11.25
N GLY A 73 -2.09 -8.25 -11.50
CA GLY A 73 -2.27 -7.41 -12.68
C GLY A 73 -3.04 -6.13 -12.39
N LYS A 74 -3.79 -5.65 -13.38
CA LYS A 74 -4.63 -4.45 -13.23
C LYS A 74 -5.96 -4.80 -12.56
N SER A 75 -6.57 -3.84 -11.89
CA SER A 75 -7.90 -4.03 -11.29
C SER A 75 -9.00 -4.35 -12.32
N SER A 76 -8.84 -3.93 -13.57
CA SER A 76 -9.73 -4.26 -14.70
C SER A 76 -9.69 -5.72 -15.14
N ASP A 77 -8.63 -6.45 -14.77
CA ASP A 77 -8.36 -7.79 -15.31
C ASP A 77 -9.14 -8.87 -14.53
N ASN A 78 -9.86 -8.50 -13.47
CA ASN A 78 -10.68 -9.37 -12.61
C ASN A 78 -9.92 -10.53 -11.95
N ASN A 79 -8.60 -10.46 -11.89
CA ASN A 79 -7.73 -11.42 -11.21
C ASN A 79 -7.56 -11.08 -9.73
N THR A 80 -8.65 -11.11 -8.96
CA THR A 80 -8.62 -10.82 -7.52
C THR A 80 -7.88 -11.92 -6.76
N ILE A 81 -6.79 -11.55 -6.09
CA ILE A 81 -6.06 -12.40 -5.15
C ILE A 81 -6.81 -12.43 -3.82
N ALA A 82 -7.15 -11.25 -3.30
CA ALA A 82 -7.77 -11.10 -1.99
C ALA A 82 -8.70 -9.89 -1.97
N ASN A 83 -9.79 -10.01 -1.20
CA ASN A 83 -10.74 -8.93 -0.94
C ASN A 83 -11.13 -8.97 0.54
N TYR A 84 -10.65 -7.98 1.28
CA TYR A 84 -10.82 -7.88 2.71
C TYR A 84 -11.76 -6.75 3.09
N THR A 85 -12.60 -7.02 4.07
CA THR A 85 -13.49 -6.04 4.71
C THR A 85 -13.37 -6.17 6.23
N ALA A 86 -14.04 -5.29 6.99
CA ALA A 86 -14.14 -5.46 8.45
C ALA A 86 -14.63 -6.86 8.86
N ARG A 87 -15.60 -7.41 8.12
CA ARG A 87 -16.30 -8.67 8.46
C ARG A 87 -15.77 -9.90 7.75
N ASN A 88 -15.00 -9.74 6.67
CA ASN A 88 -14.45 -10.85 5.91
C ASN A 88 -12.95 -10.66 5.71
N LYS A 89 -12.17 -11.53 6.35
CA LYS A 89 -10.70 -11.56 6.28
C LYS A 89 -10.16 -12.95 5.89
N VAL A 90 -10.96 -13.75 5.17
CA VAL A 90 -10.56 -15.09 4.74
C VAL A 90 -9.31 -15.02 3.86
N GLY A 91 -8.30 -15.84 4.17
CA GLY A 91 -7.02 -15.87 3.45
C GLY A 91 -5.93 -14.96 4.04
N PHE A 92 -6.22 -14.25 5.14
CA PHE A 92 -5.20 -13.58 5.94
C PHE A 92 -4.58 -14.56 6.97
N PRO A 93 -3.25 -14.53 7.21
CA PRO A 93 -2.24 -13.71 6.54
C PRO A 93 -2.02 -14.11 5.07
N LEU A 94 -1.73 -13.12 4.23
CA LEU A 94 -1.53 -13.33 2.79
C LEU A 94 -0.03 -13.35 2.48
N ALA A 95 0.43 -14.35 1.74
CA ALA A 95 1.77 -14.37 1.17
C ALA A 95 1.72 -15.03 -0.22
N VAL A 96 1.76 -14.23 -1.28
CA VAL A 96 1.53 -14.70 -2.65
C VAL A 96 2.62 -14.23 -3.61
N GLY A 97 2.94 -15.08 -4.58
CA GLY A 97 3.61 -14.61 -5.80
C GLY A 97 2.60 -13.90 -6.69
N PHE A 98 3.08 -12.98 -7.52
CA PHE A 98 2.29 -12.33 -8.56
C PHE A 98 3.08 -12.34 -9.87
N ASN A 99 2.42 -12.04 -10.98
CA ASN A 99 3.06 -11.92 -12.28
C ASN A 99 3.93 -10.65 -12.33
N GLU A 100 3.77 -9.78 -13.31
CA GLU A 100 4.63 -8.59 -13.44
C GLU A 100 4.14 -7.43 -12.57
N ASN A 101 2.83 -7.33 -12.36
CA ASN A 101 2.20 -6.22 -11.65
C ASN A 101 1.27 -6.75 -10.58
N VAL A 102 1.19 -6.06 -9.45
CA VAL A 102 0.13 -6.25 -8.47
C VAL A 102 -0.49 -4.91 -8.14
N THR A 103 -1.82 -4.85 -8.15
CA THR A 103 -2.58 -3.65 -7.80
C THR A 103 -3.22 -3.84 -6.43
N VAL A 104 -2.92 -2.96 -5.50
CA VAL A 104 -3.52 -2.92 -4.16
C VAL A 104 -4.40 -1.67 -4.07
N ILE A 105 -5.67 -1.87 -3.73
CA ILE A 105 -6.66 -0.81 -3.59
C ILE A 105 -7.18 -0.81 -2.17
N PHE A 106 -6.98 0.30 -1.45
CA PHE A 106 -7.63 0.56 -0.18
C PHE A 106 -8.71 1.62 -0.38
N LYS A 107 -9.94 1.34 0.05
CA LYS A 107 -11.05 2.30 -0.02
C LYS A 107 -11.63 2.57 1.35
N VAL A 108 -11.83 3.87 1.63
CA VAL A 108 -12.57 4.35 2.80
C VAL A 108 -14.05 4.46 2.44
N GLY A 109 -14.90 3.69 3.11
CA GLY A 109 -16.34 3.64 2.84
C GLY A 109 -17.18 4.59 3.70
N GLY A 110 -16.61 5.14 4.78
CA GLY A 110 -17.28 6.02 5.74
C GLY A 110 -16.63 7.40 5.90
N ASN A 111 -17.16 8.23 6.81
CA ASN A 111 -16.69 9.61 7.03
C ASN A 111 -15.33 9.72 7.72
N LYS A 112 -14.91 8.64 8.38
CA LYS A 112 -13.68 8.56 9.14
C LYS A 112 -13.30 7.10 9.24
N THR A 113 -12.01 6.82 9.15
CA THR A 113 -11.49 5.49 9.39
C THR A 113 -10.23 5.52 10.25
N THR A 114 -10.07 4.47 11.06
CA THR A 114 -8.84 4.12 11.76
C THR A 114 -8.32 2.75 11.30
N SER A 115 -8.65 2.37 10.06
CA SER A 115 -8.19 1.13 9.45
C SER A 115 -6.67 1.12 9.35
N VAL A 116 -6.06 -0.02 9.69
CA VAL A 116 -4.63 -0.26 9.63
C VAL A 116 -4.37 -1.41 8.67
N TRP A 117 -3.36 -1.27 7.81
CA TRP A 117 -2.86 -2.40 7.04
C TRP A 117 -1.38 -2.22 6.70
N SER A 118 -0.69 -3.35 6.67
CA SER A 118 0.77 -3.38 6.48
C SER A 118 1.11 -4.40 5.41
N LEU A 119 1.84 -3.94 4.39
CA LEU A 119 2.21 -4.70 3.21
C LEU A 119 3.72 -4.66 3.00
N GLU A 120 4.28 -5.84 2.78
CA GLU A 120 5.69 -6.07 2.51
C GLU A 120 5.84 -6.75 1.15
N TYR A 121 6.86 -6.36 0.40
CA TYR A 121 7.35 -7.15 -0.71
C TYR A 121 8.87 -7.05 -0.78
N ASP A 122 9.49 -8.11 -1.29
CA ASP A 122 10.94 -8.21 -1.46
C ASP A 122 11.21 -8.57 -2.93
N THR A 123 11.92 -7.71 -3.64
CA THR A 123 12.30 -7.89 -5.05
C THR A 123 13.59 -7.17 -5.35
N THR A 124 14.34 -7.74 -6.28
CA THR A 124 15.65 -7.25 -6.71
C THR A 124 15.51 -5.92 -7.42
N ILE A 125 14.46 -5.73 -8.24
CA ILE A 125 14.17 -4.46 -8.94
C ILE A 125 12.66 -4.28 -9.00
N CYS A 126 12.17 -3.08 -8.67
CA CYS A 126 10.78 -2.74 -8.83
C CYS A 126 10.54 -1.28 -9.16
N TYR A 127 9.31 -1.04 -9.62
CA TYR A 127 8.72 0.28 -9.76
C TYR A 127 7.46 0.31 -8.91
N VAL A 128 7.36 1.33 -8.05
CA VAL A 128 6.13 1.60 -7.33
C VAL A 128 5.51 2.87 -7.90
N THR A 129 4.26 2.74 -8.33
CA THR A 129 3.41 3.90 -8.59
C THR A 129 2.35 4.00 -7.49
N VAL A 130 2.28 5.16 -6.87
CA VAL A 130 1.34 5.44 -5.79
C VAL A 130 0.39 6.55 -6.23
N ASN A 131 -0.91 6.28 -6.21
CA ASN A 131 -1.95 7.24 -6.54
C ASN A 131 -2.89 7.43 -5.35
N ASN A 132 -3.19 8.68 -5.00
CA ASN A 132 -4.09 9.04 -3.91
C ASN A 132 -3.74 8.37 -2.58
N ALA A 133 -2.44 8.25 -2.23
CA ALA A 133 -2.04 7.64 -0.97
C ALA A 133 -1.94 8.65 0.16
N TRP A 134 -2.63 8.31 1.24
CA TRP A 134 -2.67 9.09 2.49
C TRP A 134 -1.69 8.53 3.54
N ILE A 135 -0.83 7.61 3.11
CA ILE A 135 0.11 6.88 3.96
C ILE A 135 1.25 7.81 4.40
N SER A 136 1.48 7.90 5.71
CA SER A 136 2.72 8.46 6.24
C SER A 136 3.87 7.48 6.01
N ARG A 137 4.86 7.92 5.22
CA ARG A 137 6.17 7.32 4.91
C ARG A 137 6.14 5.94 4.23
N VAL A 138 6.38 5.99 2.92
CA VAL A 138 7.18 4.99 2.23
C VAL A 138 8.59 5.10 2.80
N ASP A 139 8.94 4.23 3.76
CA ASP A 139 10.35 4.07 4.13
C ASP A 139 11.03 3.28 2.98
N SER A 140 11.28 3.97 1.87
CA SER A 140 12.31 3.55 0.91
C SER A 140 13.65 3.67 1.63
N PRO A 141 14.59 2.72 1.51
CA PRO A 141 15.95 3.01 1.93
C PRO A 141 16.45 4.16 1.05
N LEU A 142 16.72 5.29 1.70
CA LEU A 142 17.52 6.37 1.15
C LEU A 142 18.90 5.80 0.84
N TYR A 143 19.29 5.78 -0.43
CA TYR A 143 20.69 5.72 -0.84
C TYR A 143 20.97 6.85 -1.83
#